data_AF-A0A3B8YKI1-F1
#
_entry.id   AF-A0A3B8YKI1-F1
#
_cell.length_a   1.000
_cell.length_b   1.000
_cell.length_c   1.000
_cell.angle_alpha   90.00
_cell.angle_beta   90.00
_cell.angle_gamma   90.00
#
_symmetry.space_group_name_H-M   'P 1'
#
loop_
_entity.id
_entity.type
_entity.pdbx_description
1 polymer ?
#
loop_
_entity_poly.entity_id
_entity_poly.type
_entity_poly.pdbx_seq_one_letter_code
_entity_poly.pdbx_strand_id
1 'polypeptide(L)'
;MRSLIVALIIHFTLNILVFLKGWDVFKTKKLLRTFWMVIFAFELLVYLTGFAFYRHLPPEIIHPIRMMGTSWMLFLLYLGGLVLIGDFLYLASR
;
A
#
# COMPACT_ATOMS: atom_id res chain seq x y z
N MET A 1 9.18 -0.50 -18.88
CA MET A 1 7.77 -0.08 -18.88
C MET A 1 6.84 -1.10 -18.22
N ARG A 2 6.97 -2.41 -18.46
CA ARG A 2 6.10 -3.45 -17.88
C ARG A 2 6.13 -3.53 -16.34
N SER A 3 7.28 -3.33 -15.69
CA SER A 3 7.37 -3.41 -14.22
C SER A 3 6.67 -2.26 -13.49
N LEU A 4 6.57 -1.07 -14.10
CA LEU A 4 5.84 0.07 -13.52
C LEU A 4 4.34 -0.20 -13.48
N ILE A 5 3.78 -0.77 -14.55
CA ILE A 5 2.36 -1.12 -14.63
C ILE A 5 2.03 -2.23 -13.62
N VAL A 6 2.89 -3.24 -13.48
CA VAL A 6 2.70 -4.31 -12.49
C VAL A 6 2.80 -3.77 -11.07
N ALA A 7 3.77 -2.90 -10.79
CA ALA A 7 3.88 -2.25 -9.48
C ALA A 7 2.65 -1.38 -9.15
N LEU A 8 2.07 -0.73 -10.17
CA LEU A 8 0.86 0.06 -10.05
C LEU A 8 -0.38 -0.80 -9.79
N ILE A 9 -0.51 -1.94 -10.48
CA ILE A 9 -1.60 -2.92 -10.26
C ILE A 9 -1.48 -3.51 -8.87
N ILE A 10 -0.28 -3.92 -8.45
CA ILE A 10 -0.02 -4.43 -7.10
C ILE A 10 -0.38 -3.36 -6.07
N HIS A 11 0.00 -2.10 -6.29
CA HIS A 11 -0.46 -1.00 -5.44
C HIS A 11 -1.99 -0.94 -5.44
N PHE A 12 -2.66 -0.80 -6.56
CA PHE A 12 -4.13 -0.67 -6.56
C PHE A 12 -4.87 -1.88 -5.97
N THR A 13 -4.36 -3.10 -6.15
CA THR A 13 -5.02 -4.32 -5.67
C THR A 13 -4.69 -4.64 -4.21
N LEU A 14 -3.39 -4.77 -3.86
CA LEU A 14 -2.97 -5.13 -2.50
C LEU A 14 -3.18 -3.98 -1.51
N ASN A 15 -3.01 -2.72 -1.93
CA ASN A 15 -3.23 -1.57 -1.06
C ASN A 15 -4.71 -1.48 -0.64
N ILE A 16 -5.65 -1.68 -1.56
CA ILE A 16 -7.09 -1.71 -1.24
C ILE A 16 -7.45 -2.90 -0.33
N LEU A 17 -6.91 -4.10 -0.60
CA LEU A 17 -7.18 -5.28 0.24
C LEU A 17 -6.65 -5.11 1.66
N VAL A 18 -5.42 -4.64 1.79
CA VAL A 18 -4.79 -4.37 3.10
C VAL A 18 -5.53 -3.23 3.82
N PHE A 19 -5.97 -2.21 3.09
CA PHE A 19 -6.79 -1.13 3.64
C PHE A 19 -8.12 -1.65 4.19
N LEU A 20 -8.85 -2.47 3.44
CA LEU A 20 -10.12 -3.08 3.85
C LEU A 20 -9.95 -4.00 5.07
N LYS A 21 -8.91 -4.85 5.10
CA LYS A 21 -8.66 -5.72 6.25
C LYS A 21 -8.22 -4.92 7.47
N GLY A 22 -7.34 -3.93 7.31
CA GLY A 22 -6.96 -3.01 8.38
C GLY A 22 -8.17 -2.26 8.94
N TRP A 23 -9.09 -1.83 8.07
CA TRP A 23 -10.34 -1.20 8.48
C TRP A 23 -11.21 -2.10 9.37
N ASP A 24 -11.32 -3.39 9.03
CA ASP A 24 -12.05 -4.38 9.81
C ASP A 24 -11.37 -4.68 11.15
N VAL A 25 -10.04 -4.87 11.16
CA VAL A 25 -9.24 -5.10 12.37
C VAL A 25 -9.31 -3.91 13.34
N PHE A 26 -9.26 -2.69 12.81
CA PHE A 26 -9.30 -1.46 13.61
C PHE A 26 -10.71 -0.92 13.86
N LYS A 27 -11.77 -1.69 13.56
CA LYS A 27 -13.17 -1.29 13.77
C LYS A 27 -13.45 -0.85 15.22
N THR A 28 -12.74 -1.45 16.18
CA THR A 28 -12.87 -1.18 17.62
C THR A 28 -12.15 0.09 18.08
N LYS A 29 -11.16 0.61 17.33
CA LYS A 29 -10.34 1.78 17.73
C LYS A 29 -10.34 2.87 16.66
N LYS A 30 -11.30 3.80 16.77
CA LYS A 30 -11.50 4.95 15.86
C LYS A 30 -10.22 5.75 15.57
N LEU A 31 -9.36 5.98 16.57
CA LEU A 31 -8.09 6.71 16.37
C LEU A 31 -7.14 5.97 15.43
N LEU A 32 -6.87 4.68 15.69
CA LEU A 32 -5.99 3.88 14.81
C LEU A 32 -6.55 3.79 13.39
N ARG A 33 -7.87 3.68 13.25
CA ARG A 33 -8.54 3.67 11.95
C ARG A 33 -8.30 4.95 11.16
N THR A 34 -8.37 6.12 11.82
CA THR A 34 -8.09 7.40 11.17
C THR A 34 -6.62 7.52 10.78
N PHE A 35 -5.69 7.13 11.65
CA PHE A 35 -4.26 7.10 11.29
C PHE A 35 -3.98 6.17 10.11
N TRP A 36 -4.60 4.98 10.10
CA TRP A 36 -4.49 4.02 9.00
C TRP A 36 -4.99 4.61 7.67
N MET A 37 -6.13 5.32 7.70
CA MET A 37 -6.67 6.02 6.53
C MET A 37 -5.75 7.12 6.02
N VAL A 38 -5.25 7.96 6.92
CA VAL A 38 -4.42 9.11 6.56
C VAL A 38 -3.11 8.64 5.94
N ILE A 39 -2.48 7.61 6.48
CA ILE A 39 -1.24 7.02 5.93
C ILE A 39 -1.49 6.52 4.51
N PHE A 40 -2.52 5.69 4.31
CA PHE A 40 -2.84 5.12 3.00
C PHE A 40 -3.22 6.19 1.97
N ALA A 41 -4.00 7.20 2.36
CA ALA A 41 -4.40 8.30 1.48
C ALA A 41 -3.21 9.23 1.12
N PHE A 42 -2.34 9.51 2.10
CA PHE A 42 -1.13 10.31 1.88
C PHE A 42 -0.19 9.59 0.93
N GLU A 43 0.03 8.28 1.11
CA GLU A 43 0.85 7.48 0.20
C GLU A 43 0.31 7.51 -1.23
N LEU A 44 -1.01 7.35 -1.39
CA LEU A 44 -1.67 7.37 -2.69
C LEU A 44 -1.46 8.72 -3.38
N LEU A 45 -1.57 9.83 -2.63
CA LEU A 45 -1.32 11.19 -3.13
C LEU A 45 0.13 11.39 -3.54
N VAL A 46 1.11 10.91 -2.75
CA VAL A 46 2.54 10.98 -3.07
C VAL A 46 2.83 10.16 -4.33
N TYR A 47 2.23 8.99 -4.48
CA TYR A 47 2.39 8.16 -5.67
C TYR A 47 1.76 8.81 -6.91
N LEU A 48 0.55 9.39 -6.76
CA LEU A 48 -0.14 10.11 -7.84
C LEU A 48 0.66 11.31 -8.32
N THR A 49 1.22 12.10 -7.39
CA THR A 49 2.05 13.26 -7.70
C THR A 49 3.38 12.84 -8.32
N GLY A 50 4.04 11.80 -7.80
CA GLY A 50 5.25 11.24 -8.40
C GLY A 50 5.03 10.69 -9.82
N PHE A 51 3.86 10.10 -10.08
CA PHE A 51 3.48 9.62 -11.41
C PHE A 51 3.12 10.77 -12.37
N ALA A 52 2.33 11.75 -11.92
CA ALA A 52 1.92 12.91 -12.72
C ALA A 52 3.10 13.81 -13.10
N PHE A 53 4.07 13.97 -12.20
CA PHE A 53 5.25 14.81 -12.41
C PHE A 53 6.52 14.05 -12.83
N TYR A 54 6.41 12.75 -13.14
CA TYR A 54 7.52 11.90 -13.60
C TYR A 54 8.34 12.53 -14.75
N ARG A 55 7.71 13.35 -15.59
CA ARG A 55 8.32 13.95 -16.78
C ARG A 55 9.04 15.29 -16.52
N HIS A 56 8.83 15.91 -15.37
CA HIS A 56 9.38 17.25 -15.05
C HIS A 56 10.17 17.30 -13.73
N LEU A 57 10.20 16.22 -12.95
CA LEU A 57 10.92 16.19 -11.69
C LEU A 57 12.42 15.86 -11.88
N PRO A 58 13.33 16.57 -11.20
CA PRO A 58 14.73 16.23 -11.14
C PRO A 58 14.94 14.80 -10.60
N PRO A 59 15.99 14.09 -11.04
CA PRO A 59 16.28 12.72 -10.59
C PRO A 59 16.45 12.62 -9.06
N GLU A 60 16.85 13.70 -8.38
CA GLU A 60 17.03 13.77 -6.94
C GLU A 60 15.73 13.61 -6.14
N ILE A 61 14.58 13.99 -6.70
CA ILE A 61 13.27 13.86 -6.05
C ILE A 61 12.58 12.55 -6.48
N ILE A 62 12.79 12.12 -7.72
CA ILE A 62 12.25 10.86 -8.23
C ILE A 62 12.87 9.65 -7.50
N HIS A 63 14.14 9.71 -7.14
CA HIS A 63 14.81 8.60 -6.46
C HIS A 63 14.20 8.23 -5.09
N PRO A 64 14.00 9.17 -4.14
CA PRO A 64 13.38 8.87 -2.86
C PRO A 64 11.90 8.47 -3.00
N ILE A 65 11.13 9.10 -3.89
CA ILE A 65 9.73 8.71 -4.16
C ILE A 65 9.64 7.26 -4.64
N ARG A 66 10.56 6.86 -5.51
CA ARG A 66 10.60 5.50 -6.05
C ARG A 66 11.06 4.48 -5.01
N MET A 67 12.05 4.84 -4.16
CA MET A 67 12.45 4.00 -3.03
C MET A 67 11.31 3.83 -2.02
N MET A 68 10.65 4.93 -1.65
CA MET A 68 9.48 4.93 -0.76
C MET A 68 8.36 4.06 -1.34
N GLY A 69 8.02 4.23 -2.61
CA GLY A 69 7.04 3.40 -3.30
C GLY A 69 7.41 1.92 -3.38
N THR A 70 8.70 1.59 -3.52
CA THR A 70 9.17 0.19 -3.55
C THR A 70 9.10 -0.45 -2.16
N SER A 71 9.52 0.28 -1.12
CA SER A 71 9.38 -0.14 0.27
C SER A 71 7.92 -0.32 0.66
N TRP A 72 7.04 0.57 0.20
CA TRP A 72 5.61 0.46 0.43
C TRP A 72 5.00 -0.76 -0.28
N MET A 73 5.45 -1.04 -1.50
CA MET A 73 5.05 -2.25 -2.22
C MET A 73 5.41 -3.52 -1.44
N LEU A 74 6.64 -3.58 -0.91
CA LEU A 74 7.09 -4.70 -0.07
C LEU A 74 6.27 -4.77 1.21
N PHE A 75 6.05 -3.65 1.89
CA PHE A 75 5.21 -3.59 3.09
C PHE A 75 3.82 -4.15 2.84
N LEU A 76 3.16 -3.74 1.77
CA LEU A 76 1.85 -4.26 1.36
C LEU A 76 1.88 -5.76 1.03
N LEU A 77 2.97 -6.23 0.40
CA LEU A 77 3.11 -7.64 0.04
C LEU A 77 3.31 -8.52 1.28
N TYR A 78 4.11 -8.08 2.25
CA TYR A 78 4.26 -8.75 3.54
C TYR A 78 2.98 -8.70 4.38
N LEU A 79 2.34 -7.52 4.47
CA LEU A 79 1.12 -7.37 5.26
C LEU A 79 -0.05 -8.12 4.63
N GLY A 80 -0.21 -8.02 3.32
CA GLY A 80 -1.21 -8.78 2.56
C GLY A 80 -0.97 -10.28 2.63
N GLY A 81 0.29 -10.71 2.55
CA GLY A 81 0.69 -12.10 2.78
C GLY A 81 0.34 -12.60 4.17
N LEU A 82 0.65 -11.84 5.21
CA LEU A 82 0.27 -12.14 6.60
C LEU A 82 -1.25 -12.25 6.77
N VAL A 83 -2.00 -11.36 6.14
CA VAL A 83 -3.47 -11.39 6.16
C VAL A 83 -3.99 -12.68 5.52
N LEU A 84 -3.47 -13.06 4.35
CA LEU A 84 -3.86 -14.30 3.66
C LEU A 84 -3.48 -15.54 4.47
N ILE A 85 -2.29 -15.56 5.08
CA ILE A 85 -1.86 -16.66 5.95
C ILE A 85 -2.77 -16.74 7.19
N GLY A 86 -3.12 -15.60 7.80
CA GLY A 86 -4.04 -15.55 8.93
C GLY A 86 -5.44 -16.06 8.57
N ASP A 87 -5.95 -15.67 7.39
CA ASP A 87 -7.24 -16.16 6.88
C ASP A 87 -7.20 -17.67 6.62
N PHE A 88 -6.12 -18.15 6.01
CA PHE A 88 -5.89 -19.58 5.76
C PHE A 88 -5.81 -20.39 7.05
N LEU A 89 -5.07 -19.91 8.06
CA LEU A 89 -4.98 -20.56 9.37
C LEU A 89 -6.33 -20.57 10.10
N TYR A 90 -7.10 -19.48 10.01
CA TYR A 90 -8.44 -19.42 10.57
C TYR A 90 -9.38 -20.43 9.90
N LEU A 91 -9.29 -20.57 8.58
CA LEU A 91 -10.07 -21.55 7.83
C LEU A 91 -9.65 -22.99 8.13
N ALA A 92 -8.34 -23.25 8.28
CA ALA A 92 -7.78 -24.57 8.56
C ALA A 92 -7.98 -25.02 10.01
N SER A 93 -8.13 -24.08 10.94
CA SER A 93 -8.42 -24.34 12.37
C SER A 93 -9.92 -24.56 12.64
N ARG A 94 -10.77 -24.45 11.63
CA ARG A 94 -12.22 -24.68 11.71
C ARG A 94 -12.59 -26.05 11.13
#